data_AF-A0A9W8G2Y6-F1
#
_entry.id   AF-A0A9W8G2Y6-F1
#
_cell.length_a   1.000
_cell.length_b   1.000
_cell.length_c   1.000
_cell.angle_alpha   90.00
_cell.angle_beta   90.00
_cell.angle_gamma   90.00
#
_symmetry.space_group_name_H-M   'P 1'
#
loop_
_entity.id
_entity.type
_entity.pdbx_description
1 polymer ?
#
loop_
_entity_poly.entity_id
_entity_poly.type
_entity_poly.pdbx_seq_one_letter_code
_entity_poly.pdbx_strand_id
1 'polypeptide(L)' 'MVLDFDWLAKFLTVFANSMASQLTVSNVARFGFYQADFGFGPPAHMEHCPAFVPEFLTLQPLGLDSSTSTIWSILNDRK' A
#
# COMPACT_ATOMS: atom_id res chain seq x y z
N MET A 1 4.73 -19.37 -2.31
CA MET A 1 4.96 -17.97 -2.73
C MET A 1 4.08 -17.75 -3.96
N VAL A 2 2.82 -17.32 -3.75
CA VAL A 2 1.95 -16.95 -4.87
C VAL A 2 2.43 -15.58 -5.31
N LEU A 3 3.00 -15.50 -6.51
CA LEU A 3 3.32 -14.22 -7.14
C LEU A 3 1.99 -13.59 -7.54
N ASP A 4 1.45 -12.76 -6.65
CA ASP A 4 0.37 -11.84 -7.01
C ASP A 4 0.94 -10.89 -8.07
N PHE A 5 0.36 -10.84 -9.26
CA PHE A 5 0.80 -9.96 -10.35
C PHE A 5 -0.04 -8.67 -10.42
N ASP A 6 -1.09 -8.53 -9.59
CA ASP A 6 -1.93 -7.33 -9.58
C ASP A 6 -1.15 -6.09 -9.15
N TRP A 7 -0.20 -6.23 -8.23
CA TRP A 7 0.65 -5.11 -7.84
C TRP A 7 1.55 -4.65 -9.00
N LEU A 8 2.05 -5.59 -9.82
CA LEU A 8 2.89 -5.27 -10.98
C LEU A 8 2.06 -4.58 -12.05
N ALA A 9 0.83 -5.06 -12.31
CA ALA A 9 -0.09 -4.40 -13.23
C ALA A 9 -0.39 -2.96 -12.79
N LYS A 10 -0.69 -2.75 -11.49
CA LYS A 10 -0.90 -1.41 -10.92
C LYS A 10 0.36 -0.55 -11.02
N PHE A 11 1.53 -1.09 -10.68
CA PHE A 11 2.82 -0.41 -10.82
C PHE A 11 3.06 0.05 -12.27
N LEU A 12 2.79 -0.81 -13.25
CA LEU A 12 3.00 -0.51 -14.66
C LEU A 12 2.07 0.60 -15.18
N THR A 13 0.89 0.81 -14.56
CA THR A 13 -0.02 1.90 -14.96
C THR A 13 0.56 3.29 -14.75
N VAL A 14 1.56 3.46 -13.87
CA VAL A 14 2.27 4.76 -13.73
C VAL A 14 3.05 5.09 -14.99
N PHE A 15 3.73 4.11 -15.58
CA PHE A 15 4.47 4.36 -16.83
C PHE A 15 3.55 4.59 -18.03
N ALA A 16 2.27 4.20 -17.93
CA ALA A 16 1.27 4.52 -18.92
C ALA A 16 0.69 5.94 -18.76
N ASN A 17 0.86 6.57 -17.59
CA ASN A 17 0.43 7.95 -17.37
C ASN A 17 1.53 8.91 -17.85
N SER A 18 1.31 9.58 -19.00
CA SER A 18 2.27 10.54 -19.56
C SER A 18 2.41 11.82 -18.73
N MET A 19 1.51 12.05 -17.76
CA MET A 19 1.60 13.16 -16.80
C MET A 19 2.34 12.77 -15.52
N ALA A 20 2.61 11.48 -15.31
CA ALA A 20 3.37 10.98 -14.18
C ALA A 20 4.84 11.35 -14.32
N SER A 21 5.36 12.10 -13.36
CA SER A 21 6.81 12.39 -13.29
C SER A 21 7.48 11.71 -12.09
N GLN A 22 6.69 11.20 -11.13
CA GLN A 22 7.22 10.65 -9.90
C GLN A 22 6.32 9.55 -9.33
N LEU A 23 6.88 8.34 -9.19
CA LEU A 23 6.27 7.29 -8.40
C LEU A 23 6.86 7.29 -6.99
N THR A 24 6.00 7.37 -5.98
CA THR A 24 6.42 7.21 -4.59
C THR A 24 5.99 5.83 -4.08
N VAL A 25 6.97 5.04 -3.62
CA VAL A 25 6.73 3.73 -3.01
C VAL A 25 7.11 3.79 -1.55
N SER A 26 6.15 3.53 -0.67
CA SER A 26 6.36 3.39 0.77
C SER A 26 6.16 1.94 1.19
N ASN A 27 7.02 1.44 2.08
CA ASN A 27 6.91 0.08 2.62
C ASN A 27 6.85 0.12 4.14
N VAL A 28 5.71 -0.30 4.67
CA VAL A 28 5.47 -0.39 6.12
C VAL A 28 5.13 -1.81 6.57
N ALA A 29 5.32 -2.81 5.71
CA ALA A 29 4.98 -4.21 5.95
C ALA A 29 5.63 -4.84 7.20
N ARG A 30 6.70 -4.24 7.73
CA ARG A 30 7.47 -4.78 8.89
C ARG A 30 7.57 -3.81 10.06
N PHE A 31 6.69 -2.81 10.11
CA PHE A 31 6.69 -1.81 11.18
C PHE A 31 6.05 -2.32 12.49
N GLY A 32 5.58 -3.56 12.53
CA GLY A 32 5.08 -4.19 13.76
C GLY A 32 3.71 -3.67 14.22
N PHE A 33 2.89 -3.07 13.34
CA PHE A 33 1.58 -2.53 13.73
C PHE A 33 0.68 -3.55 14.43
N TYR A 34 0.71 -4.80 13.99
CA TYR A 34 -0.07 -5.89 14.61
C TYR A 34 0.47 -6.35 15.98
N GLN A 35 1.57 -5.76 16.46
CA GLN A 35 2.12 -5.98 17.81
C GLN A 35 1.72 -4.88 18.80
N ALA A 36 1.04 -3.83 18.34
CA ALA A 36 0.57 -2.74 19.19
C ALA A 36 -0.61 -3.22 20.06
N ASP A 37 -0.33 -3.59 21.31
CA ASP A 37 -1.35 -3.98 22.30
C ASP A 37 -1.42 -2.94 23.43
N PHE A 38 -2.60 -2.39 23.63
CA PHE A 38 -2.90 -1.40 24.67
C PHE A 38 -3.63 -2.00 25.88
N GLY A 39 -3.67 -3.33 25.99
CA GLY A 39 -4.36 -4.08 27.04
C GLY A 39 -5.69 -4.72 26.60
N PHE A 40 -6.04 -4.64 25.31
CA PHE A 40 -7.26 -5.20 24.74
C PHE A 40 -6.97 -6.21 23.61
N GLY A 41 -5.70 -6.56 23.41
CA GLY A 41 -5.24 -7.41 22.33
C GLY A 41 -4.74 -6.62 21.12
N PRO A 42 -4.10 -7.33 20.16
CA PRO A 42 -3.55 -6.72 18.96
C PRO A 42 -4.65 -6.20 18.01
N PRO A 43 -4.31 -5.28 17.09
CA PRO A 43 -5.25 -4.76 16.11
C PRO A 43 -5.74 -5.86 15.17
N ALA A 44 -7.04 -5.91 14.90
CA ALA A 44 -7.60 -6.82 13.90
C ALA A 44 -7.37 -6.33 12.45
N HIS A 45 -7.24 -5.02 12.27
CA HIS A 45 -7.07 -4.39 10.96
C HIS A 45 -6.15 -3.17 11.08
N MET A 46 -5.41 -2.91 10.02
CA MET A 46 -4.64 -1.69 9.82
C MET A 46 -5.03 -1.12 8.47
N GLU A 47 -5.38 0.17 8.47
CA GLU A 47 -5.69 0.92 7.28
C GLU A 47 -4.85 2.20 7.27
N HIS A 48 -4.43 2.62 6.07
CA HIS A 48 -3.84 3.93 5.90
C HIS A 48 -4.93 4.96 5.65
N CYS A 49 -4.84 6.11 6.33
CA CYS A 49 -5.59 7.29 5.93
C CYS A 49 -5.26 7.61 4.46
N PRO A 50 -6.25 7.81 3.57
CA PRO A 50 -6.00 8.05 2.15
C PRO A 50 -5.03 9.22 1.96
N ALA A 51 -3.85 8.93 1.43
CA ALA A 51 -2.95 9.97 0.97
C ALA A 51 -3.51 10.54 -0.33
N PHE A 52 -3.89 11.83 -0.33
CA PHE A 52 -4.25 12.57 -1.55
C PHE A 52 -3.00 12.95 -2.36
N VAL A 53 -2.03 12.05 -2.45
CA VAL A 53 -0.83 12.23 -3.24
C VAL A 53 -1.00 11.38 -4.49
N PRO A 54 -0.94 11.99 -5.70
CA PRO A 54 -0.95 11.21 -6.93
C PRO A 54 0.24 10.25 -6.95
N GLU A 55 0.04 9.10 -7.61
CA GLU A 55 1.12 8.13 -7.90
C GLU A 55 1.80 7.59 -6.63
N PHE A 56 0.99 7.17 -5.66
CA PHE A 56 1.47 6.62 -4.40
C PHE A 56 1.12 5.14 -4.24
N LEU A 57 2.15 4.35 -3.95
CA LEU A 57 2.07 2.94 -3.61
C LEU A 57 2.47 2.71 -2.16
N THR A 58 1.66 1.99 -1.40
CA THR A 58 2.03 1.52 -0.06
C THR A 58 1.96 0.00 0.02
N LEU A 59 3.05 -0.59 0.51
CA LEU A 59 3.08 -1.98 0.94
C LEU A 59 2.82 -2.03 2.44
N GLN A 60 1.76 -2.73 2.85
CA GLN A 60 1.31 -2.81 4.24
C GLN A 60 1.26 -4.27 4.72
N PRO A 61 1.36 -4.53 6.02
CA PRO A 61 1.19 -5.89 6.56
C PRO A 61 -0.27 -6.32 6.45
N LEU A 62 -0.51 -7.61 6.20
CA LEU A 62 -1.85 -8.21 6.19
C LEU A 62 -2.03 -9.13 7.40
N GLY A 63 -1.84 -8.59 8.61
CA GLY A 63 -1.94 -9.36 9.86
C GLY A 63 -0.62 -9.54 10.61
N LEU A 64 -0.65 -10.44 11.58
CA LEU A 64 0.52 -10.87 12.36
C LEU A 64 1.47 -11.78 11.57
N ASP A 65 0.99 -12.36 10.48
CA ASP A 65 1.75 -13.19 9.56
C ASP A 65 2.61 -12.35 8.61
N SER A 66 3.57 -12.99 7.94
CA SER A 66 4.49 -12.33 7.01
C SER A 66 3.85 -11.96 5.66
N SER A 67 2.52 -11.89 5.60
CA SER A 67 1.78 -11.55 4.39
C SER A 67 1.73 -10.03 4.22
N THR A 68 1.84 -9.58 2.97
CA THR A 68 1.87 -8.15 2.62
C THR A 68 0.73 -7.86 1.67
N SER A 69 -0.03 -6.82 1.96
CA SER A 69 -1.00 -6.26 1.01
C SER A 69 -0.49 -4.97 0.39
N THR A 70 -1.05 -4.64 -0.76
CA THR A 70 -0.63 -3.52 -1.60
C THR A 70 -1.80 -2.54 -1.70
N ILE A 71 -1.65 -1.34 -1.15
CA ILE A 71 -2.58 -0.22 -1.38
C ILE A 71 -2.02 0.65 -2.49
N TRP A 72 -2.86 0.93 -3.48
CA TRP A 72 -2.50 1.71 -4.66
C TRP A 72 -3.47 2.87 -4.82
N SER A 73 -2.96 4.10 -4.81
CA SER A 73 -3.73 5.33 -5.04
C SER A 73 -3.26 6.00 -6.32
N ILE A 74 -4.07 5.92 -7.39
CA ILE A 74 -3.96 6.82 -8.53
C ILE A 74 -5.04 7.88 -8.33
N LEU A 75 -4.62 9.08 -7.93
CA LEU A 75 -5.42 10.27 -8.21
C LEU A 75 -5.34 10.52 -9.71
N ASN A 76 -6.30 9.97 -10.45
CA ASN A 76 -6.60 10.46 -11.79
C ASN A 76 -7.30 11.81 -11.57
N ASP A 77 -6.55 12.90 -11.70
CA ASP A 77 -7.14 14.21 -11.91
C ASP A 77 -7.93 14.13 -13.22
N ARG A 78 -9.24 13.85 -13.13
CA ARG A 78 -10.15 14.06 -14.25
C ARG A 78 -10.39 15.57 -14.35
N LYS A 79 -9.57 16.27 -15.12
CA LYS A 79 -9.94 17.57 -15.69
C LYS A 79 -9.52 17.64 -17.14
#